data_AF-A0A1H3BRV1-F1
#
_entry.id   AF-A0A1H3BRV1-F1
#
_cell.length_a   1.000
_cell.length_b   1.000
_cell.length_c   1.000
_cell.angle_alpha   90.00
_cell.angle_beta   90.00
_cell.angle_gamma   90.00
#
_symmetry.space_group_name_H-M   'P 1'
#
loop_
_entity.id
_entity.type
_entity.pdbx_description
1 polymer ?
#
loop_
_entity_poly.entity_id
_entity_poly.type
_entity_poly.pdbx_seq_one_letter_code
_entity_poly.pdbx_strand_id
1 'polypeptide(L)' 'MRNILITVMMLVVVVLLFNAIVAKDTTGTKDQIETQGNAANTKINTIMIP' A
#
# COMPACT_ATOMS: atom_id res chain seq x y z
N MET A 1 23.90 -23.93 -5.73
CA MET A 1 22.71 -23.78 -6.60
C MET A 1 21.39 -23.77 -5.83
N ARG A 2 21.11 -24.73 -4.92
CA ARG A 2 19.85 -24.76 -4.13
C ARG A 2 19.56 -23.46 -3.35
N ASN A 3 20.58 -22.86 -2.73
CA ASN A 3 20.41 -21.66 -1.90
C ASN A 3 20.05 -20.42 -2.72
N ILE A 4 20.67 -20.26 -3.89
CA ILE A 4 20.36 -19.18 -4.84
C ILE A 4 18.91 -19.30 -5.35
N LEU A 5 18.44 -20.53 -5.56
CA LEU A 5 17.07 -20.79 -6.00
C LEU A 5 16.05 -20.31 -4.97
N ILE A 6 16.27 -20.61 -3.69
CA ILE A 6 15.37 -20.17 -2.60
C ILE A 6 15.37 -18.64 -2.47
N THR A 7 16.54 -17.99 -2.54
CA THR A 7 16.62 -16.53 -2.44
C THR A 7 15.91 -15.83 -3.59
N VAL A 8 16.02 -16.36 -4.82
CA VAL A 8 15.32 -15.79 -5.98
C VAL A 8 13.81 -16.01 -5.85
N MET A 9 13.37 -17.19 -5.42
CA MET A 9 11.94 -17.44 -5.19
C MET A 9 11.36 -16.51 -4.12
N MET A 10 12.10 -16.24 -3.05
CA MET A 10 11.68 -15.28 -2.02
C MET A 10 11.55 -13.86 -2.58
N LEU A 11 12.51 -13.41 -3.40
CA LEU A 11 12.44 -12.08 -4.03
C LEU A 11 11.21 -11.95 -4.96
N VAL A 12 10.93 -12.98 -5.76
CA VAL A 12 9.75 -13.00 -6.64
C VAL A 12 8.47 -12.90 -5.82
N VAL A 13 8.33 -13.67 -4.74
CA VAL A 13 7.15 -13.62 -3.87
C VAL A 13 6.95 -12.23 -3.27
N VAL A 14 8.02 -11.58 -2.79
CA VAL A 14 7.93 -10.23 -2.23
C VAL A 14 7.44 -9.21 -3.27
N VAL A 15 7.95 -9.28 -4.50
CA VAL A 15 7.50 -8.39 -5.59
C VAL A 15 6.03 -8.64 -5.94
N LEU A 16 5.60 -9.91 -5.96
CA LEU A 16 4.20 -10.26 -6.19
C LEU A 16 3.28 -9.72 -5.09
N LEU A 17 3.67 -9.86 -3.82
CA LEU A 17 2.90 -9.33 -2.69
C LEU A 17 2.84 -7.81 -2.69
N PHE A 18 3.94 -7.13 -3.04
CA PHE A 18 3.96 -5.67 -3.16
C PHE A 18 2.96 -5.18 -4.22
N ASN A 19 2.94 -5.80 -5.40
CA ASN A 19 2.00 -5.44 -6.45
C ASN A 19 0.55 -5.78 -6.07
N ALA A 20 0.31 -6.90 -5.38
CA ALA A 20 -1.02 -7.34 -5.02
C ALA A 20 -1.66 -6.55 -3.87
N ILE A 21 -0.86 -5.98 -2.96
CA ILE A 21 -1.36 -5.35 -1.72
C ILE A 21 -1.04 -3.86 -1.67
N VAL A 22 0.18 -3.47 -2.03
CA VAL A 22 0.64 -2.08 -1.87
C VAL A 22 0.29 -1.26 -3.10
N ALA A 23 0.67 -1.74 -4.29
CA ALA A 23 0.53 -1.02 -5.56
C ALA A 23 -0.71 -1.42 -6.37
N LYS A 24 -1.63 -2.20 -5.79
CA LYS A 24 -2.84 -2.62 -6.47
C LYS A 24 -3.72 -1.41 -6.79
N ASP A 25 -4.14 -1.29 -8.04
CA ASP A 25 -5.00 -0.18 -8.46
C ASP A 25 -6.31 -0.14 -7.65
N THR A 26 -6.69 1.05 -7.18
CA THR A 26 -7.95 1.41 -6.50
C THR A 26 -8.21 0.77 -5.14
N THR A 27 -7.49 -0.30 -4.80
CA THR A 27 -7.67 -1.09 -3.57
C THR A 27 -6.36 -1.34 -2.84
N GLY A 28 -5.25 -0.82 -3.36
CA GLY A 28 -3.94 -0.91 -2.74
C GLY A 28 -3.86 -0.08 -1.47
N THR A 29 -2.89 -0.44 -0.63
CA THR A 29 -2.62 0.24 0.64
C THR A 29 -2.37 1.74 0.42
N LYS A 30 -1.73 2.11 -0.69
CA LYS A 30 -1.50 3.51 -1.07
C LYS A 30 -2.84 4.27 -1.15
N ASP A 31 -3.77 3.77 -1.95
CA ASP A 31 -5.04 4.46 -2.22
C ASP A 31 -5.91 4.53 -0.96
N GLN A 32 -5.85 3.50 -0.11
CA GLN A 32 -6.50 3.51 1.20
C GLN A 32 -5.94 4.60 2.13
N ILE A 33 -4.62 4.77 2.17
CA ILE A 33 -3.96 5.82 2.95
C ILE A 33 -4.37 7.20 2.44
N GLU A 34 -4.36 7.41 1.11
CA GLU A 34 -4.76 8.69 0.51
C GLU A 34 -6.23 9.00 0.81
N THR A 35 -7.12 8.02 0.67
CA THR A 35 -8.56 8.16 0.95
C THR A 35 -8.79 8.50 2.42
N GLN A 36 -8.16 7.78 3.34
CA GLN A 36 -8.31 7.99 4.77
C GLN A 36 -7.69 9.33 5.21
N GLY A 37 -6.56 9.72 4.63
CA GLY A 37 -5.91 11.01 4.85
C GLY A 37 -6.77 12.19 4.39
N ASN A 38 -7.36 12.09 3.19
CA ASN A 38 -8.29 13.09 2.69
C ASN A 38 -9.55 13.20 3.56
N ALA A 39 -10.11 12.06 3.99
CA ALA A 39 -11.25 12.05 4.92
C ALA A 39 -10.90 12.71 6.26
N ALA A 40 -9.70 12.49 6.78
CA ALA A 40 -9.21 13.14 8.00
C ALA A 40 -9.05 14.65 7.80
N ASN A 41 -8.45 15.08 6.69
CA ASN A 41 -8.28 16.51 6.38
C ASN A 41 -9.62 17.23 6.26
N THR A 42 -10.62 16.62 5.61
CA THR A 42 -11.98 17.16 5.55
C THR A 42 -12.57 17.34 6.94
N LYS A 43 -12.45 16.32 7.81
CA LYS A 43 -12.94 16.41 9.20
C LYS A 43 -12.22 17.51 9.99
N ILE A 44 -10.91 17.63 9.86
CA ILE A 44 -10.13 18.68 10.52
C ILE A 44 -10.60 20.06 10.05
N ASN A 45 -10.77 20.26 8.74
CA ASN A 45 -11.26 21.53 8.19
C ASN A 45 -12.65 21.89 8.71
N THR A 46 -13.57 20.92 8.84
CA THR A 46 -14.91 21.17 9.43
C THR A 46 -14.87 21.56 10.91
N ILE A 47 -13.80 21.21 11.63
CA ILE A 47 -13.62 21.59 13.03
C ILE A 47 -12.90 22.95 13.14
N MET A 48 -11.97 23.24 12.23
CA MET A 48 -11.13 24.44 12.26
C MET A 48 -11.82 25.67 11.65
N ILE A 49 -12.69 25.48 10.67
CA ILE A 49 -13.45 26.55 10.02
C ILE A 49 -14.95 26.30 10.32
N PRO A 50 -15.50 26.92 11.38
CA PRO A 50 -16.93 26.87 11.67
C PRO A 50 -17.78 27.61 10.63
#